data_AF-A0A9X3K4Y6-F1
#
_entry.id   AF-A0A9X3K4Y6-F1
#
_cell.length_a   1.000
_cell.length_b   1.000
_cell.length_c   1.000
_cell.angle_alpha   90.00
_cell.angle_beta   90.00
_cell.angle_gamma   90.00
#
_symmetry.space_group_name_H-M   'P 1'
#
loop_
_entity.id
_entity.type
_entity.pdbx_description
1 polymer ?
#
loop_
_entity_poly.entity_id
_entity_poly.type
_entity_poly.pdbx_seq_one_letter_code
_entity_poly.pdbx_strand_id
1 'polypeptide(L)'
;MTRILTILLLAFSLACLGQSCDTYDGVAVNCIDSVGLKQGLWIYKKNRLTSSSYADLGSDAGCRYNAHYSPIAEIRGYFKDDMRIGQWEYLYGGHTLSLDRVENYYNNGDIKAEYWDYATTKSGRLVDHYYLTFNNDSSKIRGKFYHEFDSLTLSLEHDVCEIDFSNNDSLMTFRNCDLDKFEYEILRLLIGVYDRDIKIKKDAR
;
A
#
# COMPACT_ATOMS: atom_id res chain seq x y z
N MET A 1 43.71 -8.86 45.50
CA MET A 1 42.24 -8.77 45.32
C MET A 1 41.82 -7.85 44.17
N THR A 2 42.58 -6.82 43.82
CA THR A 2 42.23 -5.82 42.79
C THR A 2 42.14 -6.36 41.35
N ARG A 3 42.84 -7.46 41.01
CA ARG A 3 42.78 -8.07 39.66
C ARG A 3 41.56 -8.96 39.40
N ILE A 4 40.91 -9.47 40.45
CA ILE A 4 39.71 -10.33 40.31
C ILE A 4 38.48 -9.45 40.02
N LEU A 5 38.43 -8.25 40.60
CA LEU A 5 37.34 -7.29 40.41
C LEU A 5 37.31 -6.74 38.96
N THR A 6 38.47 -6.58 38.31
CA THR A 6 38.57 -6.08 36.93
C THR A 6 38.09 -7.12 35.91
N ILE A 7 38.35 -8.40 36.15
CA ILE A 7 37.88 -9.50 35.28
C ILE A 7 36.36 -9.68 35.40
N LEU A 8 35.79 -9.49 36.61
CA LEU A 8 34.34 -9.54 36.81
C LEU A 8 33.61 -8.37 36.11
N LEU A 9 34.19 -7.16 36.13
CA LEU A 9 33.62 -5.98 35.44
C LEU A 9 33.66 -6.11 33.91
N LEU A 10 34.70 -6.74 33.34
CA LEU A 10 34.79 -7.03 31.91
C LEU A 10 33.81 -8.13 31.46
N ALA A 11 33.52 -9.12 32.32
CA ALA A 11 32.55 -10.17 32.01
C ALA A 11 31.10 -9.65 31.98
N PHE A 12 30.77 -8.60 32.74
CA PHE A 12 29.43 -7.98 32.72
C PHE A 12 29.19 -7.02 31.55
N SER A 13 30.24 -6.48 30.92
CA SER A 13 30.10 -5.64 29.71
C SER A 13 29.90 -6.45 28.40
N LEU A 14 30.08 -7.77 28.44
CA LEU A 14 29.92 -8.67 27.28
C LEU A 14 28.55 -9.37 27.21
N ALA A 15 27.65 -9.11 28.17
CA ALA A 15 26.39 -9.84 28.32
C ALA A 15 25.15 -9.18 27.69
N CYS A 16 25.29 -8.07 26.95
CA CYS A 16 24.12 -7.42 26.32
C CYS A 16 24.42 -6.92 24.90
N LEU A 17 24.47 -7.84 23.94
CA LEU A 17 24.22 -7.52 22.52
C LEU A 17 23.39 -8.66 21.90
N GLY A 18 22.33 -9.06 22.59
CA GLY A 18 21.39 -10.06 22.10
C GLY A 18 20.29 -9.38 21.30
N GLN A 19 20.06 -9.84 20.07
CA GLN A 19 18.84 -9.51 19.33
C GLN A 19 17.63 -9.93 20.17
N SER A 20 16.68 -9.02 20.36
CA SER A 20 15.39 -9.31 20.99
C SER A 20 14.39 -9.59 19.88
N CYS A 21 13.64 -10.68 19.97
CA CYS A 21 12.62 -11.06 19.00
C CYS A 21 11.35 -11.49 19.72
N ASP A 22 10.21 -11.20 19.10
CA ASP A 22 8.95 -11.86 19.39
C ASP A 22 8.92 -13.23 18.70
N THR A 23 7.92 -14.04 19.04
CA THR A 23 7.63 -15.31 18.36
C THR A 23 6.19 -15.34 17.88
N TYR A 24 5.98 -15.69 16.62
CA TYR A 24 4.67 -15.91 16.02
C TYR A 24 4.67 -17.24 15.27
N ASP A 25 3.75 -18.14 15.63
CA ASP A 25 3.69 -19.52 15.10
C ASP A 25 5.04 -20.27 15.11
N GLY A 26 5.83 -20.07 16.17
CA GLY A 26 7.13 -20.70 16.35
C GLY A 26 8.27 -20.07 15.53
N VAL A 27 8.00 -18.99 14.79
CA VAL A 27 8.99 -18.24 14.02
C VAL A 27 9.34 -16.95 14.74
N ALA A 28 10.63 -16.60 14.78
CA ALA A 28 11.10 -15.32 15.31
C ALA A 28 10.63 -14.17 14.41
N VAL A 29 9.95 -13.18 15.00
CA VAL A 29 9.45 -11.98 14.32
C VAL A 29 9.75 -10.73 15.13
N ASN A 30 9.56 -9.56 14.52
CA ASN A 30 9.68 -8.25 15.16
C ASN A 30 11.04 -8.06 15.87
N CYS A 31 12.11 -8.56 15.26
CA CYS A 31 13.40 -8.55 15.91
C CYS A 31 14.03 -7.16 15.92
N ILE A 32 14.62 -6.79 17.05
CA ILE A 32 15.43 -5.59 17.25
C ILE A 32 16.84 -6.03 17.62
N ASP A 33 17.84 -5.55 16.89
CA ASP A 33 19.23 -5.88 17.16
C ASP A 33 19.79 -5.10 18.37
N SER A 34 21.06 -5.36 18.67
CA SER A 34 21.73 -4.78 19.82
C SER A 34 21.94 -3.26 19.75
N VAL A 35 21.81 -2.66 18.57
CA VAL A 35 21.91 -1.20 18.38
C VAL A 35 20.52 -0.54 18.25
N GLY A 36 19.44 -1.33 18.38
CA GLY A 36 18.07 -0.84 18.38
C GLY A 36 17.42 -0.81 17.00
N LEU A 37 18.05 -1.39 15.97
CA LEU A 37 17.50 -1.39 14.61
C LEU A 37 16.62 -2.62 14.38
N LYS A 38 15.55 -2.44 13.61
CA LYS A 38 14.65 -3.51 13.18
C LYS A 38 15.34 -4.43 12.18
N GLN A 39 15.21 -5.73 12.40
CA GLN A 39 15.78 -6.78 11.56
C GLN A 39 14.76 -7.89 11.28
N GLY A 40 14.90 -8.56 10.14
CA GLY A 40 14.19 -9.81 9.83
C GLY A 40 12.71 -9.63 9.53
N LEU A 41 11.92 -10.68 9.77
CA LEU A 41 10.48 -10.70 9.52
C LEU A 41 9.75 -9.86 10.57
N TRP A 42 8.86 -8.99 10.11
CA TRP A 42 7.99 -8.18 10.96
C TRP A 42 6.53 -8.45 10.63
N ILE A 43 5.69 -8.53 11.66
CA ILE A 43 4.25 -8.71 11.54
C ILE A 43 3.56 -7.70 12.45
N TYR A 44 2.73 -6.85 11.85
CA TYR A 44 1.94 -5.83 12.53
C TYR A 44 0.46 -6.15 12.42
N LYS A 45 -0.30 -5.86 13.48
CA LYS A 45 -1.76 -5.91 13.48
C LYS A 45 -2.29 -4.51 13.83
N LYS A 46 -3.06 -3.90 12.93
CA LYS A 46 -3.64 -2.56 13.14
C LYS A 46 -5.10 -2.52 12.73
N ASN A 47 -5.93 -1.74 13.42
CA ASN A 47 -7.27 -1.46 12.90
C ASN A 47 -7.17 -0.57 11.65
N ARG A 48 -7.94 -0.88 10.61
CA ARG A 48 -7.97 -0.09 9.37
C ARG A 48 -9.12 0.91 9.45
N LEU A 49 -8.84 2.18 9.19
CA LEU A 49 -9.90 3.14 8.88
C LEU A 49 -10.39 2.86 7.47
N THR A 50 -11.68 2.61 7.32
CA THR A 50 -12.39 2.47 6.06
C THR A 50 -13.41 3.57 5.95
N SER A 51 -13.40 4.32 4.85
CA SER A 51 -14.47 5.25 4.53
C SER A 51 -15.54 4.51 3.73
N SER A 52 -16.80 4.79 4.03
CA SER A 52 -17.91 4.53 3.11
C SER A 52 -18.43 5.87 2.61
N SER A 53 -18.54 6.01 1.29
CA SER A 53 -19.26 7.10 0.65
C SER A 53 -20.62 6.60 0.19
N TYR A 54 -21.64 7.41 0.42
CA TYR A 54 -22.97 7.21 -0.18
C TYR A 54 -23.09 8.23 -1.30
N ALA A 55 -23.52 7.85 -2.49
CA ALA A 55 -23.73 8.80 -3.58
C ALA A 55 -25.20 9.24 -3.60
N ASP A 56 -25.44 10.52 -3.31
CA ASP A 56 -26.71 11.18 -3.67
C ASP A 56 -26.40 12.61 -4.14
N LEU A 57 -25.91 12.68 -5.38
CA LEU A 57 -25.73 13.85 -6.28
C LEU A 57 -25.84 15.27 -5.65
N GLY A 58 -25.07 15.57 -4.60
CA GLY A 58 -24.80 16.94 -4.16
C GLY A 58 -25.91 17.71 -3.42
N SER A 59 -26.88 17.07 -2.75
CA SER A 59 -27.83 17.78 -1.84
C SER A 59 -27.34 17.79 -0.37
N ASP A 60 -28.03 18.49 0.55
CA ASP A 60 -27.82 18.33 2.03
C ASP A 60 -28.20 16.91 2.52
N ALA A 61 -28.85 16.12 1.67
CA ALA A 61 -29.03 14.67 1.80
C ALA A 61 -27.91 13.86 1.09
N GLY A 62 -26.91 14.53 0.55
CA GLY A 62 -25.83 14.00 -0.27
C GLY A 62 -24.67 13.39 0.50
N CYS A 63 -23.59 13.11 -0.24
CA CYS A 63 -22.57 12.14 0.11
C CYS A 63 -22.00 12.30 1.52
N ARG A 64 -22.43 11.42 2.43
CA ARG A 64 -21.90 11.34 3.79
C ARG A 64 -20.68 10.42 3.80
N TYR A 65 -19.56 10.97 4.26
CA TYR A 65 -18.37 10.20 4.60
C TYR A 65 -18.56 9.64 6.00
N ASN A 66 -18.89 8.35 6.09
CA ASN A 66 -18.82 7.66 7.37
C ASN A 66 -17.48 6.92 7.44
N ALA A 67 -16.68 7.31 8.42
CA ALA A 67 -15.45 6.61 8.72
C ALA A 67 -15.77 5.44 9.66
N HIS A 68 -15.69 4.23 9.14
CA HIS A 68 -15.81 2.99 9.89
C HIS A 68 -14.41 2.43 10.17
N TYR A 69 -14.21 1.77 11.29
CA TYR A 69 -13.02 0.93 11.47
C TYR A 69 -13.34 -0.48 11.00
N SER A 70 -12.66 -0.93 9.95
CA SER A 70 -12.69 -2.31 9.47
C SER A 70 -11.80 -3.19 10.35
N PRO A 71 -12.07 -4.52 10.44
CA PRO A 71 -11.26 -5.43 11.23
C PRO A 71 -9.76 -5.37 10.91
N ILE A 72 -8.99 -5.86 11.89
CA ILE A 72 -7.53 -5.84 11.97
C ILE A 72 -6.88 -6.16 10.62
N ALA A 73 -6.12 -5.21 10.09
CA ALA A 73 -5.19 -5.44 9.02
C ALA A 73 -3.91 -6.08 9.58
N GLU A 74 -3.48 -7.18 8.96
CA GLU A 74 -2.16 -7.76 9.21
C GLU A 74 -1.21 -7.26 8.12
N ILE A 75 -0.05 -6.73 8.53
CA ILE A 75 0.99 -6.27 7.61
C ILE A 75 2.24 -7.06 7.91
N ARG A 76 2.83 -7.69 6.91
CA ARG A 76 4.04 -8.47 7.09
C ARG A 76 5.06 -8.25 5.99
N GLY A 77 6.33 -8.30 6.36
CA GLY A 77 7.45 -8.12 5.44
C GLY A 77 8.78 -8.09 6.18
N TYR A 78 9.86 -7.79 5.47
CA TYR A 78 11.20 -7.85 6.03
C TYR A 78 11.81 -6.47 6.24
N PHE A 79 12.51 -6.33 7.37
CA PHE A 79 13.38 -5.22 7.67
C PHE A 79 14.85 -5.64 7.58
N LYS A 80 15.70 -4.69 7.19
CA LYS A 80 17.14 -4.74 7.38
C LYS A 80 17.60 -3.34 7.78
N ASP A 81 18.21 -3.22 8.96
CA ASP A 81 18.73 -1.95 9.48
C ASP A 81 17.67 -0.83 9.43
N ASP A 82 16.47 -1.09 9.96
CA ASP A 82 15.29 -0.19 9.92
C ASP A 82 14.71 0.12 8.53
N MET A 83 15.28 -0.40 7.45
CA MET A 83 14.75 -0.26 6.10
C MET A 83 13.83 -1.42 5.74
N ARG A 84 12.65 -1.12 5.19
CA ARG A 84 11.79 -2.12 4.55
C ARG A 84 12.47 -2.63 3.28
N ILE A 85 12.53 -3.95 3.13
CA ILE A 85 13.13 -4.59 1.97
C ILE A 85 12.21 -5.65 1.37
N GLY A 86 12.33 -5.86 0.06
CA GLY A 86 11.61 -6.91 -0.65
C GLY A 86 10.09 -6.72 -0.61
N GLN A 87 9.37 -7.82 -0.51
CA GLN A 87 7.92 -7.83 -0.58
C GLN A 87 7.28 -7.60 0.80
N TRP A 88 6.30 -6.72 0.84
CA TRP A 88 5.44 -6.41 1.98
C TRP A 88 4.00 -6.69 1.62
N GLU A 89 3.34 -7.52 2.42
CA GLU A 89 1.95 -7.91 2.22
C GLU A 89 1.07 -7.19 3.22
N TYR A 90 -0.02 -6.62 2.72
CA TYR A 90 -1.06 -5.98 3.51
C TYR A 90 -2.31 -6.81 3.36
N LEU A 91 -2.77 -7.37 4.47
CA LEU A 91 -3.91 -8.25 4.54
C LEU A 91 -5.02 -7.56 5.36
N TYR A 92 -6.27 -7.80 5.00
CA TYR A 92 -7.43 -7.25 5.72
C TYR A 92 -8.53 -8.30 5.88
N GLY A 93 -9.35 -8.16 6.92
CA GLY A 93 -10.50 -9.02 7.14
C GLY A 93 -10.67 -9.44 8.59
N GLY A 94 -11.86 -9.96 8.90
CA GLY A 94 -12.18 -10.48 10.24
C GLY A 94 -11.62 -11.89 10.44
N HIS A 95 -12.48 -12.90 10.26
CA HIS A 95 -12.12 -14.30 10.50
C HIS A 95 -11.16 -14.90 9.46
N THR A 96 -11.06 -14.32 8.27
CA THR A 96 -10.14 -14.74 7.22
C THR A 96 -9.52 -13.51 6.58
N LEU A 97 -8.19 -13.48 6.56
CA LEU A 97 -7.42 -12.41 5.95
C LEU A 97 -7.43 -12.55 4.42
N SER A 98 -7.79 -11.49 3.73
CA SER A 98 -7.70 -11.32 2.27
C SER A 98 -6.56 -10.38 1.94
N LEU A 99 -5.89 -10.61 0.80
CA LEU A 99 -4.82 -9.72 0.34
C LEU A 99 -5.42 -8.37 -0.07
N ASP A 100 -4.96 -7.27 0.49
CA ASP A 100 -5.33 -5.90 0.10
C ASP A 100 -4.39 -5.40 -0.99
N ARG A 101 -3.10 -5.45 -0.67
CA ARG A 101 -2.02 -4.96 -1.53
C ARG A 101 -0.68 -5.60 -1.20
N VAL A 102 0.22 -5.50 -2.15
CA VAL A 102 1.62 -5.93 -2.05
C VAL A 102 2.51 -4.75 -2.42
N GLU A 103 3.45 -4.41 -1.57
CA GLU A 103 4.47 -3.39 -1.84
C GLU A 103 5.83 -4.06 -2.00
N ASN A 104 6.52 -3.79 -3.11
CA ASN A 104 7.87 -4.26 -3.37
C ASN A 104 8.85 -3.09 -3.23
N TYR A 105 9.79 -3.22 -2.29
CA TYR A 105 10.83 -2.23 -2.00
C TYR A 105 12.14 -2.63 -2.68
N TYR A 106 12.63 -1.78 -3.58
CA TYR A 106 13.85 -2.02 -4.35
C TYR A 106 15.08 -1.34 -3.74
N ASN A 107 16.27 -1.81 -4.07
CA ASN A 107 17.53 -1.30 -3.53
C ASN A 107 17.82 0.17 -3.86
N ASN A 108 17.19 0.71 -4.91
CA ASN A 108 17.31 2.12 -5.28
C ASN A 108 16.31 3.02 -4.54
N GLY A 109 15.51 2.47 -3.61
CA GLY A 109 14.48 3.18 -2.86
C GLY A 109 13.13 3.28 -3.56
N ASP A 110 13.03 2.81 -4.81
CA ASP A 110 11.75 2.77 -5.51
C ASP A 110 10.82 1.74 -4.87
N ILE A 111 9.52 2.01 -4.98
CA ILE A 111 8.46 1.14 -4.44
C ILE A 111 7.47 0.83 -5.57
N LYS A 112 7.09 -0.43 -5.72
CA LYS A 112 5.95 -0.83 -6.54
C LYS A 112 4.85 -1.41 -5.66
N ALA A 113 3.71 -0.74 -5.60
CA ALA A 113 2.52 -1.19 -4.89
C ALA A 113 1.50 -1.76 -5.89
N GLU A 114 1.04 -2.98 -5.66
CA GLU A 114 -0.01 -3.65 -6.42
C GLU A 114 -1.23 -3.81 -5.51
N TYR A 115 -2.40 -3.43 -5.99
CA TYR A 115 -3.64 -3.40 -5.22
C TYR A 115 -4.67 -4.35 -5.82
N TRP A 116 -5.40 -5.04 -4.95
CA TRP A 116 -6.51 -5.93 -5.30
C TRP A 116 -7.79 -5.37 -4.68
N ASP A 117 -8.65 -4.80 -5.51
CA ASP A 117 -10.00 -4.44 -5.05
C ASP A 117 -10.94 -5.62 -5.28
N TYR A 118 -11.48 -6.15 -4.18
CA TYR A 118 -12.48 -7.21 -4.20
C TYR A 118 -13.87 -6.58 -4.17
N ALA A 119 -14.25 -5.90 -5.25
CA ALA A 119 -15.62 -5.44 -5.42
C ALA A 119 -16.54 -6.68 -5.54
N THR A 120 -17.32 -6.93 -4.49
CA THR A 120 -18.30 -8.03 -4.51
C THR A 120 -19.53 -7.56 -5.25
N THR A 121 -19.55 -7.69 -6.58
CA THR A 121 -20.77 -7.45 -7.35
C THR A 121 -21.72 -8.63 -7.21
N LYS A 122 -23.03 -8.39 -7.33
CA LYS A 122 -24.09 -9.43 -7.30
C LYS A 122 -23.89 -10.55 -8.35
N SER A 123 -23.03 -10.34 -9.34
CA SER A 123 -22.79 -11.21 -10.49
C SER A 123 -21.48 -12.01 -10.43
N GLY A 124 -20.63 -11.80 -9.44
CA GLY A 124 -19.33 -12.50 -9.31
C GLY A 124 -18.20 -11.58 -8.86
N ARG A 125 -17.07 -12.19 -8.47
CA ARG A 125 -15.83 -11.47 -8.12
C ARG A 125 -15.22 -10.88 -9.39
N LEU A 126 -15.38 -9.57 -9.59
CA LEU A 126 -14.40 -8.81 -10.35
C LEU A 126 -13.24 -8.55 -9.39
N VAL A 127 -12.03 -8.92 -9.82
CA VAL A 127 -10.80 -8.55 -9.12
C VAL A 127 -10.13 -7.53 -10.01
N ASP A 128 -10.40 -6.25 -9.75
CA ASP A 128 -9.74 -5.18 -10.50
C ASP A 128 -8.36 -4.95 -9.88
N HIS A 129 -7.35 -4.89 -10.76
CA HIS A 129 -5.94 -4.81 -10.36
C HIS A 129 -5.38 -3.49 -10.87
N TYR A 130 -4.74 -2.74 -9.97
CA TYR A 130 -3.90 -1.61 -10.37
C TYR A 130 -2.58 -1.64 -9.65
N TYR A 131 -1.60 -0.98 -10.26
CA TYR A 131 -0.30 -0.79 -9.62
C TYR A 131 0.07 0.68 -9.63
N LEU A 132 0.83 1.07 -8.61
CA LEU A 132 1.49 2.35 -8.47
C LEU A 132 2.99 2.11 -8.28
N THR A 133 3.81 2.85 -8.99
CA THR A 133 5.26 2.91 -8.78
C THR A 133 5.64 4.29 -8.27
N PHE A 134 6.40 4.31 -7.18
CA PHE A 134 6.91 5.50 -6.52
C PHE A 134 8.42 5.50 -6.66
N ASN A 135 9.01 6.65 -7.00
CA ASN A 135 10.44 6.81 -6.84
C ASN A 135 10.79 7.08 -5.35
N ASN A 136 12.07 6.98 -5.01
CA ASN A 136 12.55 7.09 -3.63
C ASN A 136 12.10 8.35 -2.85
N ASP A 137 11.97 9.50 -3.52
CA ASP A 137 11.52 10.76 -2.89
C ASP A 137 10.03 11.05 -3.09
N SER A 138 9.29 10.13 -3.71
CA SER A 138 7.87 10.25 -4.06
C SER A 138 7.52 11.46 -4.94
N SER A 139 8.51 12.12 -5.57
CA SER A 139 8.26 13.21 -6.52
C SER A 139 7.71 12.73 -7.86
N LYS A 140 7.83 11.42 -8.12
CA LYS A 140 7.30 10.74 -9.30
C LYS A 140 6.47 9.54 -8.89
N ILE A 141 5.21 9.56 -9.30
CA ILE A 141 4.29 8.42 -9.18
C ILE A 141 3.81 8.07 -10.56
N ARG A 142 3.80 6.78 -10.89
CA ARG A 142 3.16 6.29 -12.10
C ARG A 142 2.21 5.18 -11.73
N GLY A 143 1.04 5.16 -12.33
CA GLY A 143 0.03 4.17 -12.05
C GLY A 143 -0.63 3.69 -13.31
N LYS A 144 -1.09 2.43 -13.28
CA LYS A 144 -2.00 1.94 -14.31
C LYS A 144 -3.08 1.09 -13.69
N PHE A 145 -4.32 1.46 -13.99
CA PHE A 145 -5.53 0.75 -13.63
C PHE A 145 -6.08 0.07 -14.87
N TYR A 146 -6.44 -1.21 -14.77
CA TYR A 146 -7.03 -1.98 -15.85
C TYR A 146 -8.42 -2.44 -15.45
N HIS A 147 -9.38 -2.20 -16.33
CA HIS A 147 -10.74 -2.72 -16.24
C HIS A 147 -11.11 -3.38 -17.56
N GLU A 148 -12.15 -4.22 -17.55
CA GLU A 148 -12.56 -5.03 -18.72
C GLU A 148 -12.76 -4.20 -19.99
N PHE A 149 -13.13 -2.92 -19.83
CA PHE A 149 -13.49 -2.02 -20.93
C PHE A 149 -12.57 -0.80 -21.06
N ASP A 150 -11.70 -0.49 -20.10
CA ASP A 150 -10.83 0.69 -20.18
C ASP A 150 -9.59 0.56 -19.29
N SER A 151 -8.65 1.49 -19.45
CA SER A 151 -7.53 1.65 -18.52
C SER A 151 -7.28 3.11 -18.22
N LEU A 152 -6.95 3.42 -16.97
CA LEU A 152 -6.45 4.73 -16.58
C LEU A 152 -4.95 4.67 -16.38
N THR A 153 -4.25 5.69 -16.84
CA THR A 153 -2.84 5.92 -16.50
C THR A 153 -2.76 7.12 -15.57
N LEU A 154 -2.08 6.97 -14.43
CA LEU A 154 -1.76 8.06 -13.53
C LEU A 154 -0.29 8.43 -13.74
N SER A 155 0.01 9.72 -13.83
CA SER A 155 1.38 10.23 -13.76
C SER A 155 1.45 11.44 -12.84
N LEU A 156 2.39 11.44 -11.91
CA LEU A 156 2.75 12.57 -11.08
C LEU A 156 4.18 13.00 -11.45
N GLU A 157 4.34 14.27 -11.79
CA GLU A 157 5.64 14.91 -11.91
C GLU A 157 5.54 16.30 -11.25
N HIS A 158 6.50 16.63 -10.37
CA HIS A 158 6.60 17.96 -9.74
C HIS A 158 5.31 18.47 -9.06
N ASP A 159 4.69 17.62 -8.22
CA ASP A 159 3.45 17.92 -7.46
C ASP A 159 2.14 17.98 -8.27
N VAL A 160 2.21 17.76 -9.59
CA VAL A 160 1.03 17.72 -10.47
C VAL A 160 0.76 16.30 -10.93
N CYS A 161 -0.39 15.76 -10.53
CA CYS A 161 -0.93 14.49 -10.99
C CYS A 161 -1.81 14.71 -12.22
N GLU A 162 -1.63 13.88 -13.24
CA GLU A 162 -2.47 13.77 -14.42
C GLU A 162 -3.00 12.34 -14.55
N ILE A 163 -4.30 12.22 -14.81
CA ILE A 163 -4.94 10.95 -15.16
C ILE A 163 -5.35 11.02 -16.62
N ASP A 164 -4.92 10.03 -17.38
CA ASP A 164 -5.26 9.86 -18.79
C ASP A 164 -6.07 8.58 -19.01
N PHE A 165 -6.97 8.63 -19.98
CA PHE A 165 -7.63 7.46 -20.52
C PHE A 165 -6.68 6.61 -21.38
N SER A 166 -7.13 5.41 -21.73
CA SER A 166 -6.39 4.48 -22.62
C SER A 166 -6.04 5.07 -24.00
N ASN A 167 -6.75 6.11 -24.44
CA ASN A 167 -6.51 6.83 -25.68
C ASN A 167 -5.59 8.07 -25.53
N ASN A 168 -5.02 8.29 -24.34
CA ASN A 168 -4.23 9.46 -23.94
C ASN A 168 -5.01 10.78 -23.89
N ASP A 169 -6.35 10.75 -23.86
CA ASP A 169 -7.11 11.95 -23.51
C ASP A 169 -6.99 12.21 -22.01
N SER A 170 -6.64 13.44 -21.65
CA SER A 170 -6.57 13.87 -20.25
C SER A 170 -7.98 13.82 -19.63
N LEU A 171 -8.13 13.04 -18.56
CA LEU A 171 -9.33 12.98 -17.75
C LEU A 171 -9.34 14.15 -16.76
N MET A 172 -8.26 14.29 -15.99
CA MET A 172 -8.14 15.34 -14.99
C MET A 172 -6.70 15.58 -14.55
N THR A 173 -6.50 16.75 -13.94
CA THR A 173 -5.26 17.14 -13.28
C THR A 173 -5.56 17.57 -11.85
N PHE A 174 -4.71 17.18 -10.90
CA PHE A 174 -4.81 17.57 -9.49
C PHE A 174 -3.43 17.62 -8.85
N ARG A 175 -3.34 18.10 -7.60
CA ARG A 175 -2.06 18.16 -6.87
C ARG A 175 -1.83 16.89 -6.08
N ASN A 176 -0.58 16.59 -5.73
CA ASN A 176 -0.24 15.38 -4.95
C ASN A 176 -0.99 15.30 -3.60
N CYS A 177 -1.30 16.45 -2.98
CA CYS A 177 -2.09 16.48 -1.73
C CYS A 177 -3.53 15.96 -1.89
N ASP A 178 -4.03 15.84 -3.12
CA ASP A 178 -5.38 15.39 -3.45
C ASP A 178 -5.35 14.00 -4.12
N LEU A 179 -4.42 13.12 -3.72
CA LEU A 179 -4.28 11.77 -4.30
C LEU A 179 -5.53 10.89 -4.10
N ASP A 180 -6.36 11.21 -3.12
CA ASP A 180 -7.69 10.61 -2.90
C ASP A 180 -8.63 10.77 -4.10
N LYS A 181 -8.43 11.81 -4.93
CA LYS A 181 -9.15 11.97 -6.20
C LYS A 181 -8.89 10.82 -7.17
N PHE A 182 -7.70 10.23 -7.18
CA PHE A 182 -7.42 9.07 -8.03
C PHE A 182 -8.26 7.85 -7.64
N GLU A 183 -8.35 7.56 -6.33
CA GLU A 183 -9.19 6.46 -5.82
C GLU A 183 -10.67 6.70 -6.16
N TYR A 184 -11.12 7.95 -6.08
CA TYR A 184 -12.48 8.34 -6.48
C TYR A 184 -12.74 8.14 -7.97
N GLU A 185 -11.77 8.45 -8.83
CA GLU A 185 -11.93 8.23 -10.28
C GLU A 185 -11.87 6.77 -10.70
N ILE A 186 -11.07 5.95 -10.01
CA ILE A 186 -11.15 4.49 -10.13
C ILE A 186 -12.58 4.02 -9.81
N LEU A 187 -13.16 4.48 -8.69
CA LEU A 187 -14.53 4.11 -8.32
C LEU A 187 -15.54 4.50 -9.38
N ARG A 188 -15.47 5.72 -9.93
CA ARG A 188 -16.37 6.20 -10.98
C ARG A 188 -16.27 5.37 -12.27
N LEU A 189 -15.06 4.95 -12.63
CA LEU A 189 -14.85 4.04 -13.74
C LEU A 189 -15.49 2.67 -13.47
N LEU A 190 -15.30 2.11 -12.28
CA LEU A 190 -15.87 0.82 -11.87
C LEU A 190 -17.40 0.80 -11.89
N ILE A 191 -18.06 1.92 -11.55
CA ILE A 191 -19.52 2.03 -11.59
C ILE A 191 -20.07 2.47 -12.96
N GLY A 192 -19.21 2.55 -13.99
CA GLY A 192 -19.61 2.87 -15.36
C GLY A 192 -20.10 4.31 -15.56
N VAL A 193 -19.65 5.27 -14.74
CA VAL A 193 -20.01 6.69 -14.95
C VAL A 193 -19.44 7.24 -16.25
N TYR A 194 -18.33 6.67 -16.71
CA TYR A 194 -17.73 7.01 -18.00
C TYR A 194 -18.41 6.20 -19.11
N ASP A 195 -19.49 6.74 -19.65
CA ASP A 195 -20.14 6.24 -20.85
C ASP A 195 -19.31 6.68 -22.07
N ARG A 196 -18.39 5.83 -22.54
CA ARG A 196 -17.59 6.09 -23.74
C ARG A 196 -17.59 4.89 -24.66
N ASP A 197 -18.07 5.11 -25.89
CA ASP A 197 -17.78 4.23 -27.03
C ASP A 197 -16.26 4.13 -27.18
N ILE A 198 -15.69 2.96 -26.83
CA ILE A 198 -14.26 2.68 -26.98
C ILE A 198 -13.92 2.69 -28.46
N LYS A 199 -13.42 3.82 -28.96
CA LYS A 199 -12.78 3.86 -30.27
C LYS A 199 -11.41 3.23 -30.13
N ILE A 200 -11.35 1.91 -30.32
CA ILE A 200 -10.10 1.20 -30.58
C ILE A 200 -9.41 1.99 -31.70
N LYS A 201 -8.32 2.66 -31.38
CA LYS A 201 -7.43 3.20 -32.41
C LYS A 201 -6.86 1.97 -33.10
N LYS A 202 -7.42 1.63 -34.27
CA LYS A 202 -6.75 0.69 -35.16
C LYS A 202 -5.40 1.30 -35.43
N ASP A 203 -4.34 0.63 -35.01
CA ASP A 203 -3.00 0.98 -35.46
C ASP A 203 -3.05 1.05 -36.99
N ALA A 204 -2.72 2.21 -37.53
CA ALA A 204 -2.51 2.38 -38.95
C ALA A 204 -1.31 1.50 -39.31
N ARG A 205 -1.60 0.32 -39.88
CA ARG A 205 -0.62 -0.46 -40.64
C ARG A 205 -0.25 0.28 -41.92
#